data_AF-E7GEW3-F1
#
_entry.id   AF-E7GEW3-F1
#
_cell.length_a   1.000
_cell.length_b   1.000
_cell.length_c   1.000
_cell.angle_alpha   90.00
_cell.angle_beta   90.00
_cell.angle_gamma   90.00
#
_symmetry.space_group_name_H-M   'P 1'
#
loop_
_entity.id
_entity.type
_entity.pdbx_description
1 polymer ?
#
loop_
_entity_poly.entity_id
_entity_poly.type
_entity_poly.pdbx_seq_one_letter_code
_entity_poly.pdbx_strand_id
1 'polypeptide(L)'
;MLRVYHGTSYENGLRILDEGFKCEKKIWYVSDNDSVYFHYVLPDSKYEDEQDARRRAIDSARISSAINHSTSPHIYLFSIEVDEGDIEEFLDYSSENMSGIALEIPVDIVNKTIIQSEVVEDVYIPSLGLVYLAGLNLDYLNTENLIDEELYLLRNKKTLGELQEIYCELLF
;
A
#
# COMPACT_ATOMS: atom_id res chain seq x y z
N MET A 1 -7.00 -15.58 15.50
CA MET A 1 -7.23 -15.28 14.06
C MET A 1 -7.26 -13.79 13.93
N LEU A 2 -6.38 -13.27 13.10
CA LEU A 2 -6.17 -11.85 12.89
C LEU A 2 -6.48 -11.51 11.43
N ARG A 3 -7.29 -10.47 11.22
CA ARG A 3 -7.52 -9.93 9.89
C ARG A 3 -6.41 -8.97 9.49
N VAL A 4 -5.91 -9.15 8.27
CA VAL A 4 -4.84 -8.32 7.69
C VAL A 4 -5.24 -7.79 6.33
N TYR A 5 -4.69 -6.64 5.91
CA TYR A 5 -5.22 -5.83 4.82
C TYR A 5 -4.18 -5.45 3.77
N HIS A 6 -4.48 -5.70 2.49
CA HIS A 6 -3.67 -5.27 1.37
C HIS A 6 -4.46 -4.31 0.47
N GLY A 7 -3.97 -3.09 0.29
CA GLY A 7 -4.58 -2.12 -0.59
C GLY A 7 -3.81 -1.96 -1.89
N THR A 8 -4.54 -1.81 -3.00
CA THR A 8 -3.95 -1.65 -4.34
C THR A 8 -4.83 -0.80 -5.25
N SER A 9 -4.29 -0.37 -6.39
CA SER A 9 -5.07 0.40 -7.38
C SER A 9 -6.25 -0.40 -7.92
N TYR A 10 -7.26 0.31 -8.43
CA TYR A 10 -8.46 -0.33 -8.96
C TYR A 10 -8.15 -1.34 -10.07
N GLU A 11 -7.32 -0.94 -11.04
CA GLU A 11 -6.95 -1.76 -12.18
C GLU A 11 -6.16 -3.00 -11.76
N ASN A 12 -5.26 -2.86 -10.78
CA ASN A 12 -4.51 -4.00 -10.26
C ASN A 12 -5.40 -4.94 -9.44
N GLY A 13 -6.35 -4.41 -8.68
CA GLY A 13 -7.33 -5.22 -7.96
C GLY A 13 -8.21 -6.05 -8.90
N LEU A 14 -8.65 -5.49 -10.04
CA LEU A 14 -9.35 -6.27 -11.06
C LEU A 14 -8.49 -7.42 -11.60
N ARG A 15 -7.18 -7.19 -11.82
CA ARG A 15 -6.25 -8.25 -12.25
C ARG A 15 -6.09 -9.33 -11.19
N ILE A 16 -5.97 -8.95 -9.91
CA ILE A 16 -5.87 -9.91 -8.80
C ILE A 16 -7.13 -10.77 -8.69
N LEU A 17 -8.31 -10.20 -8.91
CA LEU A 17 -9.57 -10.95 -8.89
C LEU A 17 -9.68 -11.98 -10.02
N ASP A 18 -9.08 -11.71 -11.18
CA ASP A 18 -9.11 -12.60 -12.34
C ASP A 18 -7.98 -13.66 -12.29
N GLU A 19 -6.77 -13.23 -11.89
CA GLU A 19 -5.54 -14.01 -12.06
C GLU A 19 -4.91 -14.48 -10.74
N GLY A 20 -5.41 -14.02 -9.60
CA GLY A 20 -4.77 -14.15 -8.28
C GLY A 20 -3.64 -13.15 -8.06
N PHE A 21 -3.02 -13.20 -6.87
CA PHE A 21 -1.83 -12.39 -6.57
C PHE A 21 -0.63 -12.87 -7.38
N LYS A 22 0.16 -11.92 -7.91
CA LYS A 22 1.38 -12.17 -8.71
C LYS A 22 2.49 -11.17 -8.38
N CYS A 23 3.73 -11.61 -8.60
CA CYS A 23 4.98 -10.92 -8.28
C CYS A 23 5.47 -9.90 -9.35
N GLU A 24 4.59 -9.37 -10.20
CA GLU A 24 5.03 -8.80 -11.47
C GLU A 24 5.63 -7.39 -11.36
N LYS A 25 5.23 -6.58 -10.37
CA LYS A 25 5.78 -5.23 -10.13
C LYS A 25 5.71 -4.82 -8.66
N LYS A 26 6.83 -4.33 -8.12
CA LYS A 26 6.90 -3.76 -6.77
C LYS A 26 6.58 -2.28 -6.78
N ILE A 27 5.91 -1.82 -5.74
CA ILE A 27 5.74 -0.39 -5.40
C ILE A 27 7.00 0.14 -4.71
N TRP A 28 7.65 -0.69 -3.88
CA TRP A 28 8.83 -0.33 -3.10
C TRP A 28 10.01 -1.21 -3.50
N TYR A 29 11.19 -0.62 -3.78
CA TYR A 29 12.39 -1.38 -4.16
C TYR A 29 12.88 -2.34 -3.06
N VAL A 30 12.52 -2.05 -1.81
CA VAL A 30 12.92 -2.82 -0.63
C VAL A 30 12.00 -4.01 -0.34
N SER A 31 10.83 -4.08 -0.98
CA SER A 31 9.92 -5.22 -0.84
C SER A 31 10.56 -6.51 -1.32
N ASP A 32 10.14 -7.68 -0.84
CA ASP A 32 10.49 -8.98 -1.40
C ASP A 32 9.77 -9.23 -2.73
N ASN A 33 10.42 -9.96 -3.64
CA ASN A 33 9.87 -10.25 -4.97
C ASN A 33 8.70 -11.23 -4.92
N ASP A 34 8.66 -12.14 -3.96
CA ASP A 34 7.71 -13.27 -3.97
C ASP A 34 6.61 -13.19 -2.91
N SER A 35 6.44 -12.00 -2.33
CA SER A 35 5.54 -11.74 -1.21
C SER A 35 4.57 -10.59 -1.46
N VAL A 36 3.46 -10.61 -0.74
CA VAL A 36 2.46 -9.55 -0.68
C VAL A 36 2.45 -8.97 0.73
N TYR A 37 2.45 -7.65 0.81
CA TYR A 37 2.43 -6.94 2.08
C TYR A 37 1.00 -6.68 2.54
N PHE A 38 0.69 -7.11 3.77
CA PHE A 38 -0.59 -6.87 4.42
C PHE A 38 -0.38 -6.07 5.70
N HIS A 39 -1.11 -4.97 5.85
CA HIS A 39 -1.15 -4.18 7.08
C HIS A 39 -1.97 -4.87 8.15
N TYR A 40 -1.50 -4.79 9.39
CA TYR A 40 -2.15 -5.38 10.54
C TYR A 40 -1.98 -4.52 11.79
N VAL A 41 -2.67 -4.90 12.85
CA VAL A 41 -2.49 -4.40 14.21
C VAL A 41 -2.47 -5.60 15.13
N LEU A 42 -1.52 -5.63 16.07
CA LEU A 42 -1.47 -6.70 17.07
C LEU A 42 -2.72 -6.66 17.97
N PRO A 43 -3.31 -7.81 18.34
CA PRO A 43 -4.52 -7.86 19.19
C PRO A 43 -4.38 -7.09 20.52
N ASP A 44 -3.18 -7.06 21.09
CA ASP A 44 -2.89 -6.39 22.37
C ASP A 44 -2.45 -4.92 22.22
N SER A 45 -2.58 -4.33 21.02
CA SER A 45 -2.26 -2.92 20.80
C SER A 45 -3.16 -2.02 21.65
N LYS A 46 -2.54 -1.08 22.38
CA LYS A 46 -3.25 -0.11 23.22
C LYS A 46 -3.57 1.20 22.50
N TYR A 47 -3.01 1.41 21.32
CA TYR A 47 -2.99 2.70 20.64
C TYR A 47 -3.59 2.65 19.23
N GLU A 48 -3.67 1.46 18.64
CA GLU A 48 -4.19 1.27 17.29
C GLU A 48 -5.26 0.19 17.32
N ASP A 49 -6.18 0.26 16.37
CA ASP A 49 -7.18 -0.76 16.13
C ASP A 49 -7.18 -1.23 14.67
N GLU A 50 -8.06 -2.20 14.34
CA GLU A 50 -8.19 -2.75 13.00
C GLU A 50 -8.44 -1.67 11.92
N GLN A 51 -9.09 -0.54 12.26
CA GLN A 51 -9.31 0.55 11.31
C GLN A 51 -8.02 1.28 10.96
N ASP A 52 -7.02 1.29 11.83
CA ASP A 52 -5.70 1.87 11.52
C ASP A 52 -4.95 1.00 10.49
N ALA A 53 -4.99 -0.33 10.63
CA ALA A 53 -4.46 -1.24 9.61
C ALA A 53 -5.17 -1.02 8.26
N ARG A 54 -6.50 -0.91 8.30
CA ARG A 54 -7.31 -0.63 7.10
C ARG A 54 -6.94 0.71 6.47
N ARG A 55 -6.76 1.77 7.26
CA ARG A 55 -6.34 3.10 6.77
C ARG A 55 -4.95 3.04 6.11
N ARG A 56 -3.98 2.36 6.73
CA ARG A 56 -2.65 2.15 6.14
C ARG A 56 -2.72 1.45 4.78
N ALA A 57 -3.57 0.43 4.66
CA ALA A 57 -3.77 -0.26 3.39
C ALA A 57 -4.39 0.67 2.33
N ILE A 58 -5.35 1.52 2.69
CA ILE A 58 -5.91 2.54 1.79
C ILE A 58 -4.84 3.54 1.34
N ASP A 59 -3.98 3.99 2.25
CA ASP A 59 -2.89 4.91 1.91
C ASP A 59 -1.87 4.25 0.97
N SER A 60 -1.52 2.98 1.22
CA SER A 60 -0.70 2.18 0.30
C SER A 60 -1.36 2.03 -1.09
N ALA A 61 -2.68 1.83 -1.14
CA ALA A 61 -3.42 1.77 -2.40
C ALA A 61 -3.39 3.10 -3.17
N ARG A 62 -3.47 4.24 -2.48
CA ARG A 62 -3.37 5.58 -3.10
C ARG A 62 -1.98 5.81 -3.68
N ILE A 63 -0.93 5.38 -2.98
CA ILE A 63 0.46 5.41 -3.47
C ILE A 63 0.59 4.52 -4.71
N SER A 64 0.08 3.29 -4.65
CA SER A 64 0.03 2.37 -5.79
C SER A 64 -0.67 3.00 -7.00
N SER A 65 -1.81 3.65 -6.76
CA SER A 65 -2.61 4.31 -7.80
C SER A 65 -1.86 5.48 -8.42
N ALA A 66 -1.19 6.30 -7.60
CA ALA A 66 -0.39 7.42 -8.07
C ALA A 66 0.83 7.00 -8.90
N ILE A 67 1.59 5.99 -8.47
CA ILE A 67 2.75 5.49 -9.24
C ILE A 67 2.31 4.92 -10.59
N ASN A 68 1.16 4.25 -10.63
CA ASN A 68 0.67 3.59 -11.84
C ASN A 68 -0.26 4.47 -12.68
N HIS A 69 -0.36 5.77 -12.37
CA HIS A 69 -1.26 6.73 -13.03
C HIS A 69 -2.69 6.22 -13.19
N SER A 70 -3.22 5.57 -12.15
CA SER A 70 -4.59 5.08 -12.12
C SER A 70 -5.58 6.22 -12.39
N THR A 71 -6.62 5.93 -13.16
CA THR A 71 -7.65 6.92 -13.50
C THR A 71 -8.95 6.72 -12.73
N SER A 72 -9.08 5.59 -12.02
CA SER A 72 -10.23 5.30 -11.18
C SER A 72 -10.15 6.09 -9.87
N PRO A 73 -11.23 6.72 -9.40
CA PRO A 73 -11.27 7.32 -8.06
C PRO A 73 -11.42 6.28 -6.93
N HIS A 74 -11.61 5.01 -7.30
CA HIS A 74 -11.79 3.88 -6.40
C HIS A 74 -10.48 3.11 -6.22
N ILE A 75 -10.40 2.32 -5.16
CA ILE A 75 -9.31 1.36 -4.94
C ILE A 75 -9.88 -0.01 -4.59
N TYR A 76 -9.03 -1.03 -4.63
CA TYR A 76 -9.34 -2.32 -4.03
C TYR A 76 -8.63 -2.50 -2.70
N LEU A 77 -9.37 -3.06 -1.75
CA LEU A 77 -8.84 -3.55 -0.49
C LEU A 77 -9.12 -5.05 -0.40
N PHE A 78 -8.07 -5.82 -0.17
CA PHE A 78 -8.13 -7.26 0.06
C PHE A 78 -7.86 -7.55 1.52
N SER A 79 -8.55 -8.54 2.07
CA SER A 79 -8.27 -9.03 3.42
C SER A 79 -8.26 -10.54 3.50
N ILE A 80 -7.40 -11.07 4.36
CA ILE A 80 -7.30 -12.48 4.71
C ILE A 80 -7.27 -12.63 6.23
N GLU A 81 -7.58 -13.82 6.72
CA GLU A 81 -7.41 -14.20 8.13
C GLU A 81 -6.07 -14.96 8.26
N VAL A 82 -5.25 -14.54 9.22
CA VAL A 82 -3.96 -15.15 9.55
C VAL A 82 -4.00 -15.66 10.99
N ASP A 83 -3.47 -16.85 11.24
CA ASP A 83 -3.33 -17.37 12.59
C ASP A 83 -2.27 -16.57 13.37
N GLU A 84 -2.59 -16.18 14.61
CA GLU A 84 -1.69 -15.32 15.41
C GLU A 84 -0.34 -15.99 15.70
N GLY A 85 -0.31 -17.34 15.72
CA GLY A 85 0.93 -18.11 15.88
C GLY A 85 1.89 -18.00 14.70
N ASP A 86 1.40 -17.63 13.52
CA ASP A 86 2.18 -17.54 12.29
C ASP A 86 2.70 -16.10 12.04
N ILE A 87 2.26 -15.12 12.84
CA ILE A 87 2.64 -13.70 12.66
C ILE A 87 4.15 -13.52 12.63
N GLU A 88 4.87 -14.14 13.58
CA GLU A 88 6.33 -14.05 13.68
C GLU A 88 7.06 -14.56 12.43
N GLU A 89 6.45 -15.51 11.70
CA GLU A 89 7.02 -16.04 10.45
C GLU A 89 6.89 -15.06 9.29
N PHE A 90 5.89 -14.18 9.33
CA PHE A 90 5.58 -13.21 8.28
C PHE A 90 6.04 -11.79 8.61
N LEU A 91 6.76 -11.55 9.70
CA LEU A 91 7.23 -10.21 10.03
C LEU A 91 8.20 -9.68 8.99
N ASP A 92 7.93 -8.47 8.48
CA ASP A 92 8.82 -7.78 7.57
C ASP A 92 9.98 -7.11 8.33
N TYR A 93 11.15 -7.75 8.30
CA TYR A 93 12.39 -7.19 8.83
C TYR A 93 13.27 -6.51 7.76
N SER A 94 12.81 -6.43 6.51
CA SER A 94 13.57 -5.84 5.40
C SER A 94 13.80 -4.33 5.61
N SER A 95 12.93 -3.68 6.37
CA SER A 95 13.01 -2.25 6.66
C SER A 95 12.63 -1.93 8.11
N GLU A 96 13.40 -1.01 8.71
CA GLU A 96 13.18 -0.54 10.07
C GLU A 96 11.78 0.09 10.19
N ASN A 97 11.01 -0.35 11.18
CA ASN A 97 9.61 0.02 11.45
C ASN A 97 8.51 -0.70 10.65
N MET A 98 8.80 -1.61 9.71
CA MET A 98 7.76 -2.37 9.02
C MET A 98 7.24 -3.58 9.82
N SER A 99 8.10 -4.23 10.62
CA SER A 99 7.75 -5.38 11.45
C SER A 99 6.69 -5.12 12.53
N GLY A 100 6.27 -3.87 12.74
CA GLY A 100 5.16 -3.51 13.64
C GLY A 100 3.86 -3.16 12.95
N ILE A 101 3.85 -3.06 11.61
CA ILE A 101 2.72 -2.48 10.85
C ILE A 101 2.35 -3.25 9.58
N ALA A 102 3.22 -4.16 9.11
CA ALA A 102 3.00 -4.97 7.93
C ALA A 102 3.55 -6.39 8.09
N LEU A 103 2.81 -7.35 7.55
CA LEU A 103 3.26 -8.72 7.32
C LEU A 103 3.65 -8.88 5.87
N GLU A 104 4.75 -9.58 5.63
CA GLU A 104 5.20 -10.03 4.33
C GLU A 104 4.80 -11.50 4.15
N ILE A 105 3.77 -11.75 3.33
CA ILE A 105 3.20 -13.10 3.17
C ILE A 105 3.49 -13.61 1.75
N PRO A 106 4.14 -14.78 1.59
CA PRO A 106 4.42 -15.38 0.29
C PRO A 106 3.16 -15.52 -0.58
N VAL A 107 3.27 -15.18 -1.86
CA VAL A 107 2.15 -15.20 -2.83
C VAL A 107 1.49 -16.57 -2.92
N ASP A 108 2.28 -17.65 -2.82
CA ASP A 108 1.77 -19.02 -2.89
C ASP A 108 0.93 -19.40 -1.66
N ILE A 109 1.20 -18.79 -0.51
CA ILE A 109 0.38 -18.91 0.71
C ILE A 109 -0.89 -18.08 0.53
N VAL A 110 -0.76 -16.80 0.16
CA VAL A 110 -1.91 -15.88 -0.03
C VAL A 110 -2.94 -16.49 -0.97
N ASN A 111 -2.53 -16.97 -2.14
CA ASN A 111 -3.42 -17.56 -3.15
C ASN A 111 -4.08 -18.89 -2.70
N LYS A 112 -3.64 -19.52 -1.61
CA LYS A 112 -4.28 -20.72 -1.02
C LYS A 112 -5.26 -20.37 0.10
N THR A 113 -5.30 -19.12 0.56
CA THR A 113 -6.21 -18.64 1.60
C THR A 113 -7.54 -18.14 1.03
N ILE A 114 -8.55 -17.98 1.90
CA ILE A 114 -9.81 -17.35 1.52
C ILE A 114 -9.60 -15.84 1.50
N ILE A 115 -9.54 -15.26 0.30
CA ILE A 115 -9.38 -13.82 0.09
C ILE A 115 -10.75 -13.15 0.05
N GLN A 116 -10.94 -12.15 0.91
CA GLN A 116 -12.06 -11.22 0.84
C GLN A 116 -11.60 -9.96 0.09
N SER A 117 -12.51 -9.34 -0.65
CA SER A 117 -12.24 -8.12 -1.41
C SER A 117 -13.37 -7.12 -1.25
N GLU A 118 -13.03 -5.84 -1.11
CA GLU A 118 -13.97 -4.73 -1.17
C GLU A 118 -13.44 -3.62 -2.09
N VAL A 119 -14.36 -2.93 -2.75
CA VAL A 119 -14.07 -1.67 -3.45
C VAL A 119 -14.28 -0.55 -2.45
N VAL A 120 -13.26 0.28 -2.26
CA VAL A 120 -13.39 1.51 -1.46
C VAL A 120 -13.59 2.67 -2.44
N GLU A 121 -14.79 3.24 -2.41
CA GLU A 121 -15.22 4.26 -3.36
C GLU A 121 -14.71 5.65 -2.99
N ASP A 122 -14.45 6.49 -4.01
CA ASP A 122 -14.10 7.91 -3.89
C ASP A 122 -12.99 8.28 -2.88
N VAL A 123 -11.99 7.42 -2.71
CA VAL A 123 -10.87 7.67 -1.79
C VAL A 123 -9.58 8.13 -2.49
N TYR A 124 -9.53 8.13 -3.82
CA TYR A 124 -8.38 8.59 -4.60
C TYR A 124 -8.79 9.68 -5.60
N ILE A 125 -7.98 10.72 -5.73
CA ILE A 125 -8.20 11.82 -6.69
C ILE A 125 -7.09 11.74 -7.73
N PRO A 126 -7.34 11.19 -8.95
CA PRO A 126 -6.30 10.98 -9.96
C PRO A 126 -5.50 12.23 -10.33
N SER A 127 -6.16 13.39 -10.41
CA SER A 127 -5.49 14.66 -10.73
C SER A 127 -4.53 15.15 -9.65
N LEU A 128 -4.54 14.54 -8.46
CA LEU A 128 -3.67 14.87 -7.34
C LEU A 128 -2.63 13.77 -7.06
N GLY A 129 -2.35 12.88 -8.03
CA GLY A 129 -1.42 11.76 -7.87
C GLY A 129 -0.09 12.12 -7.19
N LEU A 130 0.56 13.21 -7.61
CA LEU A 130 1.83 13.67 -7.03
C LEU A 130 1.75 14.05 -5.55
N VAL A 131 0.59 14.48 -5.08
CA VAL A 131 0.37 14.82 -3.67
C VAL A 131 0.48 13.57 -2.79
N TYR A 132 -0.05 12.42 -3.25
CA TYR A 132 0.07 11.15 -2.53
C TYR A 132 1.50 10.59 -2.49
N LEU A 133 2.36 11.06 -3.39
CA LEU A 133 3.78 10.71 -3.42
C LEU A 133 4.65 11.73 -2.66
N ALA A 134 4.07 12.89 -2.30
CA ALA A 134 4.78 13.94 -1.60
C ALA A 134 5.11 13.49 -0.16
N GLY A 135 6.35 13.74 0.27
CA GLY A 135 6.83 13.33 1.59
C GLY A 135 7.32 11.88 1.67
N LEU A 136 7.14 11.06 0.64
CA LEU A 136 7.75 9.72 0.58
C LEU A 136 9.25 9.83 0.26
N ASN A 137 10.03 8.88 0.77
CA ASN A 137 11.43 8.76 0.39
C ASN A 137 11.54 8.08 -0.98
N LEU A 138 11.83 8.87 -2.01
CA LEU A 138 11.93 8.42 -3.40
C LEU A 138 13.04 7.38 -3.63
N ASP A 139 14.04 7.29 -2.76
CA ASP A 139 15.12 6.29 -2.88
C ASP A 139 14.60 4.86 -2.65
N TYR A 140 13.46 4.71 -1.96
CA TYR A 140 12.83 3.41 -1.71
C TYR A 140 11.65 3.12 -2.63
N LEU A 141 11.13 4.13 -3.33
CA LEU A 141 9.94 4.01 -4.18
C LEU A 141 10.31 3.53 -5.59
N ASN A 142 9.58 2.54 -6.10
CA ASN A 142 9.69 2.16 -7.51
C ASN A 142 9.08 3.27 -8.38
N THR A 143 9.95 3.98 -9.10
CA THR A 143 9.59 5.14 -9.91
C THR A 143 9.62 4.87 -11.41
N GLU A 144 9.71 3.60 -11.83
CA GLU A 144 9.79 3.19 -13.24
C GLU A 144 8.65 3.72 -14.12
N ASN A 145 7.47 3.93 -13.53
CA ASN A 145 6.30 4.42 -14.25
C ASN A 145 6.17 5.96 -14.24
N LEU A 146 6.94 6.68 -13.42
CA LEU A 146 6.87 8.15 -13.36
C LEU A 146 7.62 8.78 -14.54
N ILE A 147 7.11 9.90 -15.05
CA ILE A 147 7.81 10.68 -16.08
C ILE A 147 8.86 11.63 -15.46
N ASP A 148 9.79 12.11 -16.28
CA ASP A 148 10.90 12.97 -15.85
C ASP A 148 10.42 14.26 -15.14
N GLU A 149 9.31 14.85 -15.60
CA GLU A 149 8.71 16.04 -14.99
C GLU A 149 8.17 15.77 -13.58
N GLU A 150 7.53 14.62 -13.37
CA GLU A 150 7.02 14.21 -12.06
C GLU A 150 8.17 13.98 -11.08
N LEU A 151 9.21 13.27 -11.53
CA LEU A 151 10.43 13.06 -10.77
C LEU A 151 11.14 14.36 -10.41
N TYR A 152 11.21 15.30 -11.35
CA TYR A 152 11.76 16.63 -11.11
C TYR A 152 11.01 17.37 -10.00
N LEU A 153 9.67 17.36 -10.04
CA LEU A 153 8.82 18.00 -9.03
C LEU A 153 9.00 17.37 -7.66
N LEU A 154 8.96 16.03 -7.56
CA LEU A 154 9.11 15.31 -6.30
C LEU A 154 10.50 15.48 -5.67
N ARG A 155 11.55 15.69 -6.48
CA ARG A 155 12.92 15.95 -5.99
C ARG A 155 13.15 17.42 -5.59
N ASN A 156 12.29 18.33 -6.01
CA ASN A 156 12.41 19.74 -5.67
C ASN A 156 11.86 19.98 -4.25
N LYS A 157 12.76 20.20 -3.27
CA LYS A 157 12.40 20.39 -1.86
C LYS A 157 11.35 21.47 -1.60
N LYS A 158 11.35 22.56 -2.39
CA LYS A 158 10.36 23.63 -2.23
C LYS A 158 8.98 23.14 -2.69
N THR A 159 8.91 22.56 -3.88
CA THR A 159 7.67 21.99 -4.44
C THR A 159 7.14 20.86 -3.57
N LEU A 160 8.03 20.00 -3.04
CA LEU A 160 7.66 18.92 -2.13
C LEU A 160 7.03 19.44 -0.83
N GLY A 161 7.58 20.52 -0.26
CA GLY A 161 7.00 21.18 0.92
C GLY A 161 5.59 21.71 0.65
N GLU A 162 5.40 22.42 -0.47
CA GLU A 162 4.09 22.94 -0.88
C GLU A 162 3.07 21.80 -1.16
N LEU A 163 3.49 20.71 -1.82
CA LEU A 163 2.64 19.54 -2.06
C LEU A 163 2.30 18.81 -0.75
N GLN A 164 3.25 18.71 0.18
CA GLN A 164 3.02 18.09 1.48
C GLN A 164 2.06 18.91 2.35
N GLU A 165 2.13 20.24 2.30
CA GLU A 165 1.15 21.12 2.95
C GLU A 165 -0.26 20.88 2.39
N ILE A 166 -0.40 20.82 1.06
CA ILE A 166 -1.68 20.48 0.39
C ILE A 166 -2.18 19.09 0.82
N TYR A 167 -1.30 18.10 0.92
CA TYR A 167 -1.67 16.75 1.38
C TYR A 167 -2.25 16.77 2.79
N CYS A 168 -1.59 17.48 3.71
CA CYS A 168 -2.07 17.65 5.08
C CYS A 168 -3.43 18.36 5.13
N GLU A 169 -3.65 19.41 4.32
CA GLU A 169 -4.92 20.13 4.27
C GLU A 169 -6.08 19.31 3.68
N LEU A 170 -5.81 18.31 2.84
CA LEU A 170 -6.84 17.45 2.24
C LEU A 170 -7.27 16.29 3.15
N LEU A 171 -6.46 15.94 4.16
CA LEU A 171 -6.69 14.80 5.05
C LEU A 171 -7.20 15.18 6.45
N PHE A 172 -7.32 16.48 6.76
CA PHE A 172 -7.78 17.03 8.05
C PHE A 172 -8.77 18.18 7.86
#